data_AF-A0A0N4YKV7-F1
#
_entry.id   AF-A0A0N4YKV7-F1
#
_cell.length_a   1.000
_cell.length_b   1.000
_cell.length_c   1.000
_cell.angle_alpha   90.00
_cell.angle_beta   90.00
_cell.angle_gamma   90.00
#
_symmetry.space_group_name_H-M   'P 1'
#
loop_
_entity.id
_entity.type
_entity.pdbx_description
1 polymer ?
#
loop_
_entity_poly.entity_id
_entity_poly.type
_entity_poly.pdbx_seq_one_letter_code
_entity_poly.pdbx_strand_id
1 'polypeptide(L)'
;MRCYSSRPRPTSSPEAGEIEVPEVTQSEEGQKKKLEMVVQTVNRVVSPTEQPKWDAELIHAKDIVAIMQILIAMVLHFRAPIRLPEHVSVKMLVASKQQGHARSEFITEQLTTTQSELGLKGERDAFDTLFDYGPDKLAHVKTSLLAFCNKHLNKINLEVNDLESQFQDGVFLVLLMGLLEGYFVPLHAFHLQVTSYEEKVKNVGFAFKLMHDAGLPKPRSRVQDIANGDLKSTLRLLHLLFTKYKHI
;
A
#
# COMPACT_ATOMS: atom_id res chain seq x y z
N MET A 1 -17.35 32.73 3.50
CA MET A 1 -16.64 31.46 3.21
C MET A 1 -15.91 31.03 4.46
N ARG A 2 -16.07 29.76 4.89
CA ARG A 2 -15.34 29.22 6.05
C ARG A 2 -13.98 28.71 5.58
N CYS A 3 -12.93 28.95 6.36
CA CYS A 3 -11.60 28.34 6.15
C CYS A 3 -11.48 27.12 7.07
N TYR A 4 -10.89 26.04 6.57
CA TYR A 4 -10.62 24.85 7.39
C TYR A 4 -9.53 25.14 8.44
N SER A 5 -9.81 24.89 9.73
CA SER A 5 -8.83 25.04 10.82
C SER A 5 -8.52 23.69 11.50
N SER A 6 -7.34 23.14 11.25
CA SER A 6 -6.86 21.89 11.83
C SER A 6 -6.28 22.08 13.25
N ARG A 7 -6.53 21.13 14.16
CA ARG A 7 -5.73 20.98 15.40
C ARG A 7 -4.41 20.24 15.11
N PRO A 8 -3.27 20.64 15.70
CA PRO A 8 -1.99 19.97 15.49
C PRO A 8 -1.80 18.76 16.42
N ARG A 9 -1.13 17.72 15.93
CA ARG A 9 -0.52 16.63 16.72
C ARG A 9 0.81 16.19 16.07
N PRO A 10 1.75 15.63 16.85
CA PRO A 10 3.14 15.46 16.45
C PRO A 10 3.30 14.30 15.47
N THR A 11 4.18 14.49 14.49
CA THR A 11 4.60 13.50 13.50
C THR A 11 5.90 12.85 13.95
N SER A 12 5.90 11.52 14.08
CA SER A 12 7.12 10.71 14.08
C SER A 12 6.93 9.60 13.04
N SER A 13 7.50 9.79 11.86
CA SER A 13 7.68 8.74 10.84
C SER A 13 9.17 8.41 10.79
N PRO A 14 9.57 7.13 10.77
CA PRO A 14 10.97 6.76 10.70
C PRO A 14 11.49 6.91 9.25
N GLU A 15 12.70 7.43 9.14
CA GLU A 15 13.46 7.61 7.91
C GLU A 15 13.68 6.25 7.21
N ALA A 16 13.42 6.19 5.90
CA ALA A 16 13.77 5.04 5.08
C ALA A 16 15.29 5.05 4.86
N GLY A 17 16.01 4.22 5.62
CA GLY A 17 17.48 4.11 5.54
C GLY A 17 17.93 3.44 4.24
N GLU A 18 18.82 4.12 3.52
CA GLU A 18 19.55 3.58 2.37
C GLU A 18 20.53 2.50 2.85
N ILE A 19 20.56 1.34 2.19
CA ILE A 19 21.49 0.26 2.54
C ILE A 19 22.72 0.38 1.65
N GLU A 20 23.80 0.92 2.20
CA GLU A 20 25.08 0.97 1.51
C GLU A 20 25.70 -0.44 1.45
N VAL A 21 25.48 -1.15 0.34
CA VAL A 21 26.15 -2.43 0.08
C VAL A 21 26.74 -2.42 -1.31
N PRO A 22 28.02 -2.82 -1.50
CA PRO A 22 28.64 -2.89 -2.81
C PRO A 22 27.80 -3.73 -3.78
N GLU A 23 27.59 -3.19 -4.99
CA GLU A 23 26.69 -3.73 -6.01
C GLU A 23 27.08 -5.17 -6.39
N VAL A 24 28.40 -5.45 -6.43
CA VAL A 24 28.97 -6.76 -6.75
C VAL A 24 29.92 -7.22 -5.63
N THR A 25 29.79 -8.48 -5.22
CA THR A 25 30.71 -9.11 -4.26
C THR A 25 31.06 -10.51 -4.77
N GLN A 26 32.35 -10.72 -5.13
CA GLN A 26 32.78 -11.95 -5.80
C GLN A 26 33.22 -13.07 -4.85
N SER A 27 33.48 -12.77 -3.58
CA SER A 27 33.85 -13.78 -2.58
C SER A 27 32.62 -14.30 -1.82
N GLU A 28 32.63 -15.60 -1.48
CA GLU A 28 31.58 -16.25 -0.69
C GLU A 28 31.39 -15.56 0.68
N GLU A 29 32.50 -15.24 1.36
CA GLU A 29 32.48 -14.49 2.63
C GLU A 29 31.87 -13.08 2.48
N GLY A 30 32.14 -12.43 1.34
CA GLY A 30 31.56 -11.13 1.03
C GLY A 30 30.05 -11.21 0.76
N GLN A 31 29.60 -12.25 0.07
CA GLN A 31 28.18 -12.52 -0.17
C GLN A 31 27.44 -12.81 1.13
N LYS A 32 28.03 -13.60 2.05
CA LYS A 32 27.44 -13.88 3.36
C LYS A 32 27.29 -12.61 4.20
N LYS A 33 28.32 -11.75 4.27
CA LYS A 33 28.24 -10.45 4.96
C LYS A 33 27.21 -9.51 4.34
N LYS A 34 27.13 -9.45 3.00
CA LYS A 34 26.12 -8.66 2.27
C LYS A 34 24.72 -9.13 2.62
N LEU A 35 24.49 -10.44 2.58
CA LEU A 35 23.18 -11.02 2.92
C LEU A 35 22.80 -10.74 4.38
N GLU A 36 23.76 -10.81 5.30
CA GLU A 36 23.55 -10.48 6.71
C GLU A 36 23.06 -9.03 6.90
N MET A 37 23.69 -8.05 6.23
CA MET A 37 23.24 -6.65 6.27
C MET A 37 21.84 -6.47 5.68
N VAL A 38 21.54 -7.14 4.57
CA VAL A 38 20.21 -7.08 3.94
C VAL A 38 19.14 -7.65 4.88
N VAL A 39 19.35 -8.85 5.42
CA VAL A 39 18.40 -9.51 6.33
C VAL A 39 18.20 -8.70 7.61
N GLN A 40 19.26 -8.13 8.18
CA GLN A 40 19.15 -7.25 9.34
C GLN A 40 18.31 -6.01 9.03
N THR A 41 18.46 -5.42 7.86
CA THR A 41 17.66 -4.25 7.47
C THR A 41 16.20 -4.63 7.26
N VAL A 42 15.92 -5.74 6.58
CA VAL A 42 14.56 -6.25 6.42
C VAL A 42 13.92 -6.51 7.79
N ASN A 43 14.65 -7.11 8.73
CA ASN A 43 14.14 -7.36 10.08
C ASN A 43 13.78 -6.07 10.85
N ARG A 44 14.54 -4.99 10.66
CA ARG A 44 14.24 -3.69 11.26
C ARG A 44 12.95 -3.07 10.69
N VAL A 45 12.74 -3.25 9.38
CA VAL A 45 11.62 -2.64 8.66
C VAL A 45 10.34 -3.45 8.84
N VAL A 46 10.41 -4.76 8.62
CA VAL A 46 9.25 -5.64 8.54
C VAL A 46 8.65 -5.98 9.92
N SER A 47 9.34 -5.67 11.02
CA SER A 47 8.94 -6.00 12.41
C SER A 47 8.39 -7.43 12.50
N PRO A 48 9.27 -8.45 12.43
CA PRO A 48 8.83 -9.83 12.50
C PRO A 48 8.02 -10.06 13.79
N THR A 49 7.02 -10.93 13.70
CA THR A 49 6.42 -11.60 14.86
C THR A 49 7.50 -12.16 15.79
N GLU A 50 7.14 -12.49 17.04
CA GLU A 50 8.05 -12.61 18.20
C GLU A 50 9.40 -13.32 17.97
N GLN A 51 9.59 -14.17 16.96
CA GLN A 51 10.91 -14.48 16.39
C GLN A 51 10.81 -14.73 14.86
N PRO A 52 11.64 -14.10 14.00
CA PRO A 52 11.68 -14.39 12.58
C PRO A 52 12.15 -15.83 12.33
N LYS A 53 11.45 -16.58 11.48
CA LYS A 53 11.81 -17.95 11.06
C LYS A 53 12.85 -17.96 9.92
N TRP A 54 13.63 -16.89 9.79
CA TRP A 54 14.64 -16.72 8.76
C TRP A 54 15.86 -16.00 9.33
N ASP A 55 17.02 -16.36 8.82
CA ASP A 55 18.27 -15.65 9.05
C ASP A 55 19.14 -15.72 7.79
N ALA A 56 20.27 -15.01 7.80
CA ALA A 56 21.18 -14.98 6.67
C ALA A 56 21.84 -16.34 6.39
N GLU A 57 21.99 -17.21 7.40
CA GLU A 57 22.59 -18.53 7.22
C GLU A 57 21.64 -19.49 6.50
N LEU A 58 20.36 -19.52 6.90
CA LEU A 58 19.30 -20.29 6.26
C LEU A 58 19.10 -19.86 4.80
N ILE A 59 19.06 -18.54 4.54
CA ILE A 59 18.91 -18.02 3.18
C ILE A 59 20.15 -18.37 2.33
N HIS A 60 21.37 -18.25 2.89
CA HIS A 60 22.60 -18.65 2.20
C HIS A 60 22.63 -20.16 1.91
N ALA A 61 22.14 -20.98 2.84
CA ALA A 61 21.99 -22.43 2.68
C ALA A 61 20.87 -22.83 1.71
N LYS A 62 20.18 -21.84 1.09
CA LYS A 62 19.07 -22.04 0.15
C LYS A 62 17.87 -22.74 0.80
N ASP A 63 17.64 -22.49 2.09
CA ASP A 63 16.43 -22.95 2.76
C ASP A 63 15.21 -22.26 2.14
N ILE A 64 14.44 -23.03 1.38
CA ILE A 64 13.29 -22.53 0.62
C ILE A 64 12.22 -21.97 1.58
N VAL A 65 12.05 -22.54 2.76
CA VAL A 65 11.04 -22.06 3.72
C VAL A 65 11.47 -20.73 4.30
N ALA A 66 12.73 -20.57 4.71
CA ALA A 66 13.25 -19.29 5.18
C ALA A 66 13.16 -18.20 4.11
N ILE A 67 13.50 -18.53 2.86
CA ILE A 67 13.39 -17.62 1.70
C ILE A 67 11.92 -17.23 1.45
N MET A 68 10.99 -18.18 1.47
CA MET A 68 9.57 -17.89 1.27
C MET A 68 9.01 -17.03 2.41
N GLN A 69 9.37 -17.31 3.66
CA GLN A 69 8.91 -16.55 4.83
C GLN A 69 9.35 -15.08 4.77
N ILE A 70 10.62 -14.79 4.49
CA ILE A 70 11.10 -13.41 4.37
C ILE A 70 10.45 -12.68 3.19
N LEU A 71 10.26 -13.35 2.04
CA LEU A 71 9.58 -12.77 0.88
C LEU A 71 8.11 -12.47 1.17
N ILE A 72 7.39 -13.40 1.82
CA ILE A 72 5.99 -13.19 2.23
C ILE A 72 5.90 -12.02 3.21
N ALA A 73 6.80 -11.95 4.18
CA ALA A 73 6.85 -10.84 5.14
C ALA A 73 7.10 -9.49 4.45
N MET A 74 8.02 -9.46 3.46
CA MET A 74 8.25 -8.28 2.62
C MET A 74 7.04 -7.94 1.75
N VAL A 75 6.36 -8.92 1.16
CA VAL A 75 5.13 -8.69 0.37
C VAL A 75 4.03 -8.11 1.25
N LEU A 76 3.87 -8.60 2.47
CA LEU A 76 2.88 -8.11 3.43
C LEU A 76 3.19 -6.69 3.91
N HIS A 77 4.45 -6.41 4.25
CA HIS A 77 4.91 -5.10 4.72
C HIS A 77 4.92 -4.06 3.58
N PHE A 78 5.56 -4.43 2.47
CA PHE A 78 5.59 -3.85 1.12
C PHE A 78 4.22 -3.51 0.54
N ARG A 79 3.25 -4.37 0.83
CA ARG A 79 2.00 -4.47 0.07
C ARG A 79 2.23 -4.51 -1.42
N ALA A 80 3.18 -5.36 -1.82
CA ALA A 80 3.45 -5.60 -3.23
C ALA A 80 2.12 -5.99 -3.93
N PRO A 81 1.89 -5.54 -5.17
CA PRO A 81 0.64 -5.74 -5.91
C PRO A 81 0.50 -7.18 -6.43
N ILE A 82 0.71 -8.16 -5.55
CA ILE A 82 0.63 -9.59 -5.80
C ILE A 82 -0.29 -10.23 -4.77
N ARG A 83 -1.20 -11.09 -5.23
CA ARG A 83 -2.08 -11.86 -4.35
C ARG A 83 -1.40 -13.18 -4.04
N LEU A 84 -1.08 -13.40 -2.77
CA LEU A 84 -0.59 -14.69 -2.32
C LEU A 84 -1.79 -15.61 -2.04
N PRO A 85 -1.71 -16.90 -2.41
CA PRO A 85 -2.72 -17.88 -2.03
C PRO A 85 -2.80 -18.00 -0.50
N GLU A 86 -4.02 -18.15 0.03
CA GLU A 86 -4.26 -18.28 1.46
C GLU A 86 -4.04 -19.71 1.96
N HIS A 87 -3.67 -19.84 3.24
CA HIS A 87 -3.53 -21.12 3.94
C HIS A 87 -2.53 -22.10 3.32
N VAL A 88 -1.51 -21.58 2.61
CA VAL A 88 -0.42 -22.41 2.08
C VAL A 88 0.47 -22.85 3.23
N SER A 89 0.72 -24.16 3.28
CA SER A 89 1.62 -24.79 4.24
C SER A 89 2.59 -25.71 3.49
N VAL A 90 3.81 -25.81 3.99
CA VAL A 90 4.84 -26.71 3.48
C VAL A 90 5.07 -27.81 4.51
N LYS A 91 5.03 -29.06 4.06
CA LYS A 91 5.39 -30.21 4.87
C LYS A 91 6.83 -30.63 4.53
N MET A 92 7.71 -30.53 5.50
CA MET A 92 9.13 -30.86 5.37
C MET A 92 9.46 -32.14 6.13
N LEU A 93 10.46 -32.87 5.65
CA LEU A 93 11.08 -33.97 6.37
C LEU A 93 12.40 -33.47 6.96
N VAL A 94 12.46 -33.33 8.27
CA VAL A 94 13.68 -32.93 8.98
C VAL A 94 14.38 -34.18 9.47
N ALA A 95 15.60 -34.40 8.97
CA ALA A 95 16.48 -35.46 9.42
C ALA A 95 17.52 -34.88 10.38
N SER A 96 17.48 -35.29 11.65
CA SER A 96 18.49 -34.94 12.65
C SER A 96 19.29 -36.19 13.04
N LYS A 97 20.58 -36.01 13.31
CA LYS A 97 21.45 -37.09 13.79
C LYS A 97 21.60 -36.93 15.31
N GLN A 98 20.88 -37.73 16.09
CA GLN A 98 21.01 -37.77 17.55
C GLN A 98 21.70 -39.07 17.96
N GLN A 99 22.82 -38.97 18.71
CA GLN A 99 23.58 -40.11 19.22
C GLN A 99 23.86 -41.21 18.18
N GLY A 100 24.31 -40.81 16.99
CA GLY A 100 24.65 -41.73 15.90
C GLY A 100 23.48 -42.28 15.09
N HIS A 101 22.24 -42.10 15.56
CA HIS A 101 21.03 -42.55 14.86
C HIS A 101 20.39 -41.39 14.08
N ALA A 102 19.99 -41.66 12.84
CA ALA A 102 19.22 -40.71 12.04
C ALA A 102 17.75 -40.77 12.47
N ARG A 103 17.24 -39.67 13.00
CA ARG A 103 15.82 -39.49 13.31
C ARG A 103 15.22 -38.58 12.26
N SER A 104 14.18 -39.04 11.59
CA SER A 104 13.43 -38.22 10.64
C SER A 104 12.05 -37.91 11.20
N GLU A 105 11.64 -36.64 11.12
CA GLU A 105 10.30 -36.21 11.52
C GLU A 105 9.71 -35.28 10.47
N PHE A 106 8.39 -35.33 10.33
CA PHE A 106 7.68 -34.42 9.45
C PHE A 106 7.27 -33.18 10.22
N ILE A 107 7.72 -32.01 9.77
CA ILE A 107 7.34 -30.70 10.30
C ILE A 107 6.46 -30.01 9.26
N THR A 108 5.33 -29.46 9.68
CA THR A 108 4.47 -28.65 8.80
C THR A 108 4.58 -27.19 9.20
N GLU A 109 5.03 -26.36 8.27
CA GLU A 109 5.21 -24.92 8.42
C GLU A 109 4.15 -24.18 7.60
N GLN A 110 3.42 -23.28 8.25
CA GLN A 110 2.43 -22.44 7.57
C GLN A 110 3.13 -21.23 6.95
N LEU A 111 3.04 -21.09 5.64
CA LEU A 111 3.63 -19.97 4.89
C LEU A 111 2.70 -18.78 4.83
N THR A 112 1.42 -19.01 4.54
CA THR A 112 0.43 -17.93 4.41
C THR A 112 -0.76 -18.18 5.32
N THR A 113 -1.24 -17.10 5.93
CA THR A 113 -2.48 -17.05 6.69
C THR A 113 -3.47 -16.13 5.97
N THR A 114 -4.62 -15.86 6.59
CA THR A 114 -5.57 -14.88 6.06
C THR A 114 -4.96 -13.49 6.08
N GLN A 115 -4.74 -12.91 4.90
CA GLN A 115 -3.94 -11.70 4.71
C GLN A 115 -4.75 -10.42 4.95
N SER A 116 -5.16 -10.19 6.19
CA SER A 116 -5.99 -9.03 6.56
C SER A 116 -5.29 -7.68 6.29
N GLU A 117 -3.96 -7.67 6.32
CA GLU A 117 -3.14 -6.46 6.15
C GLU A 117 -2.84 -6.11 4.69
N LEU A 118 -2.94 -7.06 3.76
CA LEU A 118 -2.82 -6.84 2.31
C LEU A 118 -4.15 -6.39 1.69
N GLY A 119 -4.89 -5.49 2.36
CA GLY A 119 -5.88 -4.60 1.74
C GLY A 119 -6.99 -5.24 0.86
N LEU A 120 -7.18 -6.55 0.92
CA LEU A 120 -8.19 -7.27 0.14
C LEU A 120 -9.14 -8.06 1.02
N LYS A 121 -9.10 -7.82 2.34
CA LYS A 121 -10.20 -8.17 3.25
C LYS A 121 -11.20 -7.01 3.35
N GLY A 122 -11.68 -6.59 2.19
CA GLY A 122 -13.09 -6.24 2.06
C GLY A 122 -13.75 -7.37 1.29
N GLU A 123 -14.99 -7.74 1.60
CA GLU A 123 -15.80 -8.52 0.68
C GLU A 123 -15.63 -7.97 -0.74
N ARG A 124 -15.41 -8.86 -1.72
CA ARG A 124 -15.33 -8.49 -3.14
C ARG A 124 -16.44 -7.50 -3.42
N ASP A 125 -16.07 -6.28 -3.82
CA ASP A 125 -17.04 -5.25 -4.09
C ASP A 125 -17.38 -5.21 -5.59
N ALA A 126 -18.38 -4.42 -5.93
CA ALA A 126 -18.80 -4.26 -7.32
C ALA A 126 -17.65 -3.79 -8.24
N PHE A 127 -16.64 -3.09 -7.71
CA PHE A 127 -15.46 -2.70 -8.48
C PHE A 127 -14.57 -3.89 -8.83
N ASP A 128 -14.40 -4.87 -7.94
CA ASP A 128 -13.64 -6.09 -8.30
C ASP A 128 -14.30 -6.85 -9.45
N THR A 129 -15.62 -7.04 -9.40
CA THR A 129 -16.36 -7.69 -10.50
C THR A 129 -16.36 -6.87 -11.79
N LEU A 130 -16.44 -5.54 -11.70
CA LEU A 130 -16.38 -4.65 -12.87
C LEU A 130 -15.02 -4.71 -13.56
N PHE A 131 -13.92 -4.75 -12.81
CA PHE A 131 -12.58 -4.88 -13.37
C PHE A 131 -12.35 -6.27 -13.99
N ASP A 132 -12.86 -7.33 -13.36
CA ASP A 132 -12.64 -8.71 -13.82
C ASP A 132 -13.50 -9.05 -15.06
N TYR A 133 -14.74 -8.56 -15.15
CA TYR A 133 -15.73 -9.04 -16.13
C TYR A 133 -16.52 -7.95 -16.86
N GLY A 134 -16.31 -6.67 -16.55
CA GLY A 134 -17.15 -5.56 -17.05
C GLY A 134 -16.38 -4.36 -17.59
N PRO A 135 -15.44 -4.52 -18.55
CA PRO A 135 -14.64 -3.41 -19.07
C PRO A 135 -15.48 -2.28 -19.68
N ASP A 136 -16.59 -2.61 -20.37
CA ASP A 136 -17.49 -1.61 -20.95
C ASP A 136 -18.21 -0.79 -19.88
N LYS A 137 -18.71 -1.47 -18.84
CA LYS A 137 -19.34 -0.80 -17.69
C LYS A 137 -18.34 0.04 -16.92
N LEU A 138 -17.10 -0.45 -16.78
CA LEU A 138 -16.01 0.30 -16.16
C LEU A 138 -15.69 1.57 -16.94
N ALA A 139 -15.67 1.53 -18.28
CA ALA A 139 -15.49 2.72 -19.11
C ALA A 139 -16.59 3.75 -18.85
N HIS A 140 -17.86 3.34 -18.80
CA HIS A 140 -18.96 4.24 -18.46
C HIS A 140 -18.84 4.85 -17.06
N VAL A 141 -18.43 4.05 -16.06
CA VAL A 141 -18.18 4.56 -14.70
C VAL A 141 -17.05 5.58 -14.70
N LYS A 142 -15.93 5.31 -15.40
CA LYS A 142 -14.82 6.26 -15.54
C LYS A 142 -15.29 7.58 -16.15
N THR A 143 -16.04 7.54 -17.25
CA THR A 143 -16.58 8.76 -17.89
C THR A 143 -17.50 9.54 -16.96
N SER A 144 -18.37 8.86 -16.22
CA SER A 144 -19.27 9.50 -15.27
C SER A 144 -18.53 10.16 -14.10
N LEU A 145 -17.51 9.50 -13.54
CA LEU A 145 -16.68 10.04 -12.47
C LEU A 145 -15.82 11.21 -12.96
N LEU A 146 -15.28 11.14 -14.18
CA LEU A 146 -14.55 12.23 -14.82
C LEU A 146 -15.45 13.48 -14.96
N ALA A 147 -16.66 13.29 -15.49
CA ALA A 147 -17.65 14.36 -15.63
C ALA A 147 -18.02 14.99 -14.26
N PHE A 148 -18.18 14.16 -13.22
CA PHE A 148 -18.40 14.64 -11.86
C PHE A 148 -17.23 15.49 -11.37
N CYS A 149 -15.99 15.01 -11.49
CA CYS A 149 -14.81 15.76 -11.06
C CYS A 149 -14.71 17.11 -11.79
N ASN A 150 -14.87 17.11 -13.11
CA ASN A 150 -14.82 18.34 -13.92
C ASN A 150 -15.97 19.30 -13.62
N LYS A 151 -17.18 18.82 -13.30
CA LYS A 151 -18.30 19.68 -12.86
C LYS A 151 -17.90 20.55 -11.66
N HIS A 152 -17.11 20.01 -10.73
CA HIS A 152 -16.66 20.75 -9.55
C HIS A 152 -15.35 21.51 -9.82
N LEU A 153 -14.33 20.86 -10.34
CA LEU A 153 -12.99 21.44 -10.55
C LEU A 153 -12.97 22.58 -11.58
N ASN A 154 -13.87 22.56 -12.58
CA ASN A 154 -13.99 23.67 -13.53
C ASN A 154 -14.40 24.99 -12.86
N LYS A 155 -15.00 24.96 -11.65
CA LYS A 155 -15.31 26.18 -10.87
C LYS A 155 -14.06 26.97 -10.47
N ILE A 156 -12.90 26.34 -10.48
CA ILE A 156 -11.59 26.95 -10.19
C ILE A 156 -10.64 26.83 -11.39
N ASN A 157 -11.19 26.65 -12.61
CA ASN A 157 -10.45 26.52 -13.86
C ASN A 157 -9.44 25.35 -13.88
N LEU A 158 -9.76 24.25 -13.19
CA LEU A 158 -9.00 23.01 -13.27
C LEU A 158 -9.80 21.94 -14.01
N GLU A 159 -9.15 21.26 -14.94
CA GLU A 159 -9.74 20.20 -15.74
C GLU A 159 -8.94 18.90 -15.60
N VAL A 160 -9.66 17.80 -15.42
CA VAL A 160 -9.15 16.45 -15.37
C VAL A 160 -9.48 15.75 -16.69
N ASN A 161 -8.44 15.28 -17.35
CA ASN A 161 -8.50 14.48 -18.57
C ASN A 161 -8.27 12.99 -18.29
N ASP A 162 -7.52 12.67 -17.24
CA ASP A 162 -7.15 11.31 -16.89
C ASP A 162 -7.27 11.05 -15.37
N LEU A 163 -8.12 10.09 -15.02
CA LEU A 163 -8.34 9.66 -13.63
C LEU A 163 -7.19 8.78 -13.09
N GLU A 164 -6.37 8.20 -13.97
CA GLU A 164 -5.31 7.26 -13.60
C GLU A 164 -4.10 7.99 -13.03
N SER A 165 -3.66 9.06 -13.69
CA SER A 165 -2.45 9.79 -13.30
C SER A 165 -2.71 11.06 -12.49
N GLN A 166 -3.82 11.77 -12.70
CA GLN A 166 -3.95 13.14 -12.18
C GLN A 166 -4.41 13.24 -10.71
N PHE A 167 -4.81 12.14 -10.09
CA PHE A 167 -5.20 12.11 -8.67
C PHE A 167 -4.11 11.57 -7.74
N GLN A 168 -3.02 11.01 -8.30
CA GLN A 168 -1.98 10.34 -7.52
C GLN A 168 -1.20 11.27 -6.58
N ASP A 169 -1.14 12.57 -6.89
CA ASP A 169 -0.43 13.58 -6.10
C ASP A 169 -1.29 14.14 -4.94
N GLY A 170 -2.56 13.74 -4.88
CA GLY A 170 -3.54 14.18 -3.89
C GLY A 170 -4.02 15.63 -4.03
N VAL A 171 -3.45 16.44 -4.91
CA VAL A 171 -3.78 17.87 -5.04
C VAL A 171 -5.23 18.03 -5.50
N PHE A 172 -5.61 17.32 -6.57
CA PHE A 172 -6.99 17.35 -7.07
C PHE A 172 -7.99 16.76 -6.05
N LEU A 173 -7.60 15.78 -5.24
CA LEU A 173 -8.47 15.26 -4.18
C LEU A 173 -8.74 16.31 -3.10
N VAL A 174 -7.70 17.02 -2.64
CA VAL A 174 -7.82 18.06 -1.62
C VAL A 174 -8.70 19.21 -2.12
N LEU A 175 -8.45 19.68 -3.34
CA LEU A 175 -9.22 20.76 -3.95
C LEU A 175 -10.68 20.34 -4.21
N LEU A 176 -10.91 19.14 -4.72
CA LEU A 176 -12.25 18.59 -4.93
C LEU A 176 -13.02 18.52 -3.60
N MET A 177 -12.39 18.05 -2.52
CA MET A 177 -13.03 18.03 -1.19
C MET A 177 -13.44 19.41 -0.69
N GLY A 178 -12.58 20.42 -0.86
CA GLY A 178 -12.93 21.81 -0.50
C GLY A 178 -14.14 22.32 -1.30
N LEU A 179 -14.20 22.03 -2.59
CA LEU A 179 -15.31 22.43 -3.47
C LEU A 179 -16.62 21.71 -3.16
N LEU A 180 -16.56 20.44 -2.76
CA LEU A 180 -17.73 19.65 -2.38
C LEU A 180 -18.34 20.11 -1.06
N GLU A 181 -17.51 20.48 -0.10
CA GLU A 181 -17.95 20.98 1.21
C GLU A 181 -18.18 22.50 1.23
N GLY A 182 -17.79 23.22 0.18
CA GLY A 182 -17.97 24.67 0.06
C GLY A 182 -17.04 25.49 0.96
N TYR A 183 -15.88 24.94 1.34
CA TYR A 183 -14.84 25.66 2.08
C TYR A 183 -13.54 25.76 1.28
N PHE A 184 -12.76 26.80 1.59
CA PHE A 184 -11.41 26.91 1.05
C PHE A 184 -10.44 26.11 1.91
N VAL A 185 -9.65 25.27 1.26
CA VAL A 185 -8.55 24.56 1.91
C VAL A 185 -7.31 25.44 1.84
N PRO A 186 -6.71 25.83 2.98
CA PRO A 186 -5.52 26.66 2.96
C PRO A 186 -4.37 26.01 2.19
N LEU A 187 -3.75 26.75 1.26
CA LEU A 187 -2.69 26.23 0.40
C LEU A 187 -1.41 25.86 1.16
N HIS A 188 -1.23 26.35 2.38
CA HIS A 188 -0.11 25.95 3.25
C HIS A 188 -0.33 24.59 3.92
N ALA A 189 -1.54 24.00 3.82
CA ALA A 189 -1.87 22.73 4.46
C ALA A 189 -1.50 21.49 3.61
N PHE A 190 -1.17 21.69 2.34
CA PHE A 190 -0.81 20.63 1.38
C PHE A 190 0.16 21.18 0.32
N HIS A 191 0.85 20.29 -0.39
CA HIS A 191 1.86 20.69 -1.38
C HIS A 191 1.21 20.81 -2.76
N LEU A 192 1.23 21.99 -3.37
CA LEU A 192 0.71 22.19 -4.74
C LEU A 192 1.62 21.64 -5.82
N GLN A 193 2.94 21.74 -5.61
CA GLN A 193 3.96 21.22 -6.51
C GLN A 193 4.59 20.01 -5.84
N VAL A 194 4.06 18.83 -6.14
CA VAL A 194 4.53 17.58 -5.53
C VAL A 194 5.74 17.06 -6.30
N THR A 195 6.86 16.95 -5.60
CA THR A 195 8.14 16.51 -6.16
C THR A 195 8.61 15.16 -5.59
N SER A 196 8.14 14.81 -4.40
CA SER A 196 8.50 13.55 -3.73
C SER A 196 7.30 12.64 -3.50
N TYR A 197 7.57 11.34 -3.39
CA TYR A 197 6.55 10.35 -3.02
C TYR A 197 5.96 10.62 -1.62
N GLU A 198 6.78 11.09 -0.68
CA GLU A 198 6.33 11.41 0.68
C GLU A 198 5.31 12.56 0.68
N GLU A 199 5.52 13.58 -0.17
CA GLU A 199 4.56 14.66 -0.39
C GLU A 199 3.23 14.16 -0.97
N LYS A 200 3.27 13.23 -1.94
CA LYS A 200 2.04 12.58 -2.47
C LYS A 200 1.25 11.93 -1.33
N VAL A 201 1.91 11.12 -0.51
CA VAL A 201 1.28 10.41 0.61
C VAL A 201 0.70 11.39 1.64
N LYS A 202 1.41 12.49 1.94
CA LYS A 202 0.93 13.56 2.84
C LYS A 202 -0.33 14.23 2.29
N ASN A 203 -0.35 14.59 1.01
CA ASN A 203 -1.51 15.22 0.37
C ASN A 203 -2.73 14.30 0.34
N VAL A 204 -2.56 13.04 -0.07
CA VAL A 204 -3.64 12.04 -0.07
C VAL A 204 -4.15 11.80 1.35
N GLY A 205 -3.24 11.67 2.33
CA GLY A 205 -3.60 11.53 3.74
C GLY A 205 -4.39 12.74 4.26
N PHE A 206 -4.04 13.94 3.83
CA PHE A 206 -4.80 15.14 4.15
C PHE A 206 -6.19 15.13 3.51
N ALA A 207 -6.33 14.73 2.25
CA ALA A 207 -7.63 14.56 1.60
C ALA A 207 -8.52 13.57 2.36
N PHE A 208 -7.96 12.45 2.84
CA PHE A 208 -8.70 11.46 3.64
C PHE A 208 -9.19 12.04 4.97
N LYS A 209 -8.38 12.90 5.59
CA LYS A 209 -8.80 13.63 6.79
C LYS A 209 -9.97 14.56 6.49
N LEU A 210 -9.93 15.30 5.39
CA LEU A 210 -11.05 16.15 4.95
C LEU A 210 -12.32 15.32 4.72
N MET A 211 -12.20 14.13 4.12
CA MET A 211 -13.32 13.20 3.94
C MET A 211 -13.91 12.72 5.27
N HIS A 212 -13.04 12.36 6.21
CA HIS A 212 -13.48 11.95 7.55
C HIS A 212 -14.20 13.09 8.28
N ASP A 213 -13.65 14.30 8.23
CA ASP A 213 -14.24 15.49 8.87
C ASP A 213 -15.58 15.89 8.23
N ALA A 214 -15.73 15.65 6.93
CA ALA A 214 -17.01 15.78 6.22
C ALA A 214 -18.02 14.67 6.56
N GLY A 215 -17.65 13.66 7.35
CA GLY A 215 -18.50 12.54 7.75
C GLY A 215 -18.67 11.49 6.65
N LEU A 216 -17.67 11.28 5.80
CA LEU A 216 -17.63 10.10 4.93
C LEU A 216 -17.15 8.88 5.73
N PRO A 217 -17.63 7.66 5.37
CA PRO A 217 -17.04 6.46 5.91
C PRO A 217 -15.56 6.40 5.52
N LYS A 218 -14.74 5.82 6.39
CA LYS A 218 -13.31 5.66 6.14
C LYS A 218 -13.11 4.94 4.79
N PRO A 219 -12.34 5.52 3.85
CA PRO A 219 -12.06 4.86 2.59
C PRO A 219 -11.46 3.47 2.80
N ARG A 220 -11.87 2.50 1.97
CA ARG A 220 -11.29 1.15 1.96
C ARG A 220 -9.85 1.16 1.45
N SER A 221 -9.56 2.02 0.47
CA SER A 221 -8.23 2.22 -0.08
C SER A 221 -7.30 2.89 0.92
N ARG A 222 -6.00 2.62 0.84
CA ARG A 222 -4.99 3.31 1.63
C ARG A 222 -4.46 4.54 0.90
N VAL A 223 -3.82 5.42 1.66
CA VAL A 223 -3.19 6.62 1.11
C VAL A 223 -2.07 6.26 0.12
N GLN A 224 -1.34 5.17 0.38
CA GLN A 224 -0.27 4.68 -0.50
C GLN A 224 -0.83 4.13 -1.82
N ASP A 225 -1.99 3.47 -1.81
CA ASP A 225 -2.57 2.90 -3.02
C ASP A 225 -2.88 4.01 -4.04
N ILE A 226 -3.41 5.14 -3.57
CA ILE A 226 -3.65 6.32 -4.40
C ILE A 226 -2.33 6.97 -4.83
N ALA A 227 -1.38 7.13 -3.91
CA ALA A 227 -0.07 7.75 -4.21
C ALA A 227 0.76 6.95 -5.23
N ASN A 228 0.55 5.63 -5.29
CA ASN A 228 1.14 4.72 -6.27
C ASN A 228 0.38 4.68 -7.61
N GLY A 229 -0.74 5.39 -7.74
CA GLY A 229 -1.54 5.40 -8.97
C GLY A 229 -2.40 4.15 -9.16
N ASP A 230 -2.82 3.46 -8.10
CA ASP A 230 -3.77 2.35 -8.23
C ASP A 230 -5.14 2.88 -8.69
N LEU A 231 -5.41 2.72 -9.99
CA LEU A 231 -6.64 3.14 -10.62
C LEU A 231 -7.89 2.56 -9.93
N LYS A 232 -7.84 1.31 -9.49
CA LYS A 232 -8.99 0.67 -8.82
C LYS A 232 -9.31 1.39 -7.51
N SER A 233 -8.30 1.71 -6.72
CA SER A 233 -8.45 2.48 -5.48
C SER A 233 -8.93 3.91 -5.72
N THR A 234 -8.39 4.59 -6.74
CA THR A 234 -8.83 5.95 -7.10
C THR A 234 -10.29 5.97 -7.52
N LEU A 235 -10.74 5.04 -8.36
CA LEU A 235 -12.15 4.98 -8.79
C LEU A 235 -13.10 4.65 -7.64
N ARG A 236 -12.71 3.76 -6.72
CA ARG A 236 -13.49 3.48 -5.49
C ARG A 236 -13.66 4.73 -4.63
N LEU A 237 -12.58 5.49 -4.45
CA LEU A 237 -12.59 6.73 -3.67
C LEU A 237 -13.47 7.81 -4.34
N LEU A 238 -13.31 8.02 -5.64
CA LEU A 238 -14.12 8.99 -6.40
C LEU A 238 -15.60 8.58 -6.43
N HIS A 239 -15.90 7.29 -6.53
CA HIS A 239 -17.27 6.80 -6.46
C HIS A 239 -17.90 7.01 -5.08
N LEU A 240 -17.12 6.91 -4.00
CA LEU A 240 -17.57 7.24 -2.65
C LEU A 240 -17.97 8.72 -2.54
N LEU A 241 -17.15 9.62 -3.10
CA LEU A 241 -17.48 11.05 -3.18
C LEU A 241 -18.72 11.28 -4.04
N PHE A 242 -18.77 10.71 -5.24
CA PHE A 242 -19.91 10.81 -6.14
C PHE A 242 -21.21 10.38 -5.45
N THR A 243 -21.21 9.24 -4.77
CA THR A 243 -22.42 8.71 -4.11
C THR A 243 -22.96 9.68 -3.05
N LYS A 244 -22.08 10.35 -2.30
CA LYS A 244 -22.47 11.32 -1.28
C LYS A 244 -22.90 12.66 -1.86
N TYR A 245 -22.19 13.14 -2.87
CA TYR A 245 -22.35 14.51 -3.38
C TYR A 245 -23.05 14.61 -4.74
N LYS A 246 -23.60 13.51 -5.29
CA LYS A 246 -24.32 13.51 -6.58
C LYS A 246 -25.48 14.50 -6.69
N HIS A 247 -26.01 14.96 -5.56
CA HIS A 247 -27.15 15.88 -5.51
C HIS A 247 -26.76 17.37 -5.52
N ILE A 248 -25.46 17.67 -5.46
CA ILE A 248 -24.88 19.03 -5.49
C ILE A 248 -24.36 19.29 -6.90
#